data_AF-A0A948N0Z3-F1
#
_entry.id   AF-A0A948N0Z3-F1
#
_cell.length_a   1.000
_cell.length_b   1.000
_cell.length_c   1.000
_cell.angle_alpha   90.00
_cell.angle_beta   90.00
_cell.angle_gamma   90.00
#
_symmetry.space_group_name_H-M   'P 1'
#
loop_
_entity.id
_entity.type
_entity.pdbx_description
1 polymer ?
#
loop_
_entity_poly.entity_id
_entity_poly.type
_entity_poly.pdbx_seq_one_letter_code
_entity_poly.pdbx_strand_id
1 'polypeptide(L)'
;LQNWLISKGFTIAAGATGYFGAQTKAALGAYQASVSISPAAGYFGPITRAKVNASAGAGTGTGTGTGTGTGSSTLNGGEANLTDFNLRSEDSSGDEGEEEVEIATAEFDVEDGDVRVERLEVTVEATNSSLEQQPWDYFDTMYLMVDGKEVADIDAGDRDEWDETDTDVYVLTFTGFGVVVEEDDMASITIAADIASSIDTNDQAQTFTVFIDDSGIRAVDGEGIQQYTGQDTDTITFGFGAEESGDLRISSSNDDPDASILVADEDDESEDYTVFVFDIENKEDVDTLITDLSVRVATTSTTLTNMVRTATLVVDGDDYDGDINYSTGEIEFEDIDVEIGGDDEMAFEVMVTLKQNATPGTLVFSVANADVDAEGVNSGDDADVSGSATGEEHTVALTGIAVEAVSTAQTVVTPGNSASDTYGTFTIKFDVTALEEDAYIASTTDNVLAGLEGVVYTVLQDGSASTTFGGSAVLSSTADTESGFFVVDQGDTETFTLTVTLNPTVAGTFEVDLTTVTFNEDAIYTGETVFTIDSNDNDYQTDPIYIAN
;
A
#
# COMPACT_ATOMS: atom_id res chain seq x y z
N LEU A 1 30.21 -4.64 -2.71
CA LEU A 1 29.50 -5.18 -1.53
C LEU A 1 30.10 -6.49 -0.97
N GLN A 2 29.97 -7.65 -1.63
CA GLN A 2 30.40 -8.95 -1.06
C GLN A 2 31.88 -8.98 -0.63
N ASN A 3 32.79 -8.44 -1.44
CA ASN A 3 34.20 -8.31 -1.07
C ASN A 3 34.42 -7.48 0.20
N TRP A 4 33.60 -6.45 0.40
CA TRP A 4 33.67 -5.56 1.56
C TRP A 4 33.11 -6.23 2.82
N LEU A 5 31.98 -6.94 2.71
CA LEU A 5 31.42 -7.74 3.82
C LEU A 5 32.42 -8.80 4.30
N ILE A 6 33.04 -9.53 3.36
CA ILE A 6 34.06 -10.54 3.66
C ILE A 6 35.28 -9.88 4.34
N SER A 7 35.72 -8.70 3.87
CA SER A 7 36.88 -8.01 4.47
C SER A 7 36.61 -7.48 5.88
N LYS A 8 35.35 -7.21 6.24
CA LYS A 8 34.91 -6.84 7.59
C LYS A 8 34.57 -8.04 8.49
N GLY A 9 34.72 -9.27 7.99
CA GLY A 9 34.56 -10.50 8.78
C GLY A 9 33.20 -11.18 8.67
N PHE A 10 32.27 -10.67 7.85
CA PHE A 10 30.98 -11.30 7.60
C PHE A 10 31.13 -12.39 6.52
N THR A 11 30.87 -13.64 6.90
CA THR A 11 31.23 -14.81 6.08
C THR A 11 30.21 -15.05 4.97
N ILE A 12 30.69 -15.15 3.73
CA ILE A 12 29.93 -15.63 2.57
C ILE A 12 30.68 -16.87 2.04
N ALA A 13 30.15 -18.06 2.27
CA ALA A 13 30.88 -19.32 2.00
C ALA A 13 31.17 -19.52 0.50
N ALA A 14 30.30 -19.03 -0.38
CA ALA A 14 30.49 -19.04 -1.83
C ALA A 14 31.53 -18.03 -2.34
N GLY A 15 31.99 -17.09 -1.51
CA GLY A 15 32.85 -15.98 -1.91
C GLY A 15 32.08 -14.86 -2.65
N ALA A 16 32.81 -13.83 -3.12
CA ALA A 16 32.22 -12.74 -3.90
C ALA A 16 32.00 -13.16 -5.35
N THR A 17 30.78 -13.60 -5.66
CA THR A 17 30.37 -14.08 -6.99
C THR A 17 29.76 -12.99 -7.87
N GLY A 18 29.44 -11.83 -7.31
CA GLY A 18 28.68 -10.76 -7.95
C GLY A 18 27.15 -10.96 -7.89
N TYR A 19 26.66 -12.12 -7.46
CA TYR A 19 25.24 -12.42 -7.34
C TYR A 19 24.73 -12.24 -5.90
N PHE A 20 23.68 -11.44 -5.72
CA PHE A 20 23.06 -11.19 -4.42
C PHE A 20 22.02 -12.28 -4.09
N GLY A 21 22.48 -13.38 -3.50
CA GLY A 21 21.61 -14.46 -3.00
C GLY A 21 21.50 -14.49 -1.46
N ALA A 22 20.82 -15.50 -0.93
CA ALA A 22 20.54 -15.66 0.50
C ALA A 22 21.78 -15.52 1.42
N GLN A 23 22.96 -16.01 0.99
CA GLN A 23 24.20 -15.88 1.77
C GLN A 23 24.69 -14.42 1.86
N THR A 24 24.49 -13.61 0.82
CA THR A 24 24.85 -12.18 0.83
C THR A 24 23.86 -11.39 1.66
N LYS A 25 22.55 -11.69 1.55
CA LYS A 25 21.49 -11.07 2.37
C LYS A 25 21.75 -11.29 3.86
N ALA A 26 22.02 -12.55 4.27
CA ALA A 26 22.32 -12.88 5.66
C ALA A 26 23.60 -12.20 6.17
N ALA A 27 24.66 -12.14 5.35
CA ALA A 27 25.90 -11.44 5.73
C ALA A 27 25.69 -9.92 5.87
N LEU A 28 24.81 -9.33 5.04
CA LEU A 28 24.46 -7.93 5.13
C LEU A 28 23.57 -7.62 6.35
N GLY A 29 22.59 -8.47 6.65
CA GLY A 29 21.76 -8.34 7.85
C GLY A 29 22.61 -8.42 9.12
N ALA A 30 23.56 -9.35 9.17
CA ALA A 30 24.51 -9.42 10.28
C ALA A 30 25.38 -8.15 10.43
N TYR A 31 25.74 -7.50 9.31
CA TYR A 31 26.41 -6.21 9.35
C TYR A 31 25.49 -5.11 9.88
N GLN A 32 24.27 -5.00 9.37
CA GLN A 32 23.29 -4.00 9.79
C GLN A 32 23.02 -4.05 11.29
N ALA A 33 22.77 -5.26 11.82
CA ALA A 33 22.62 -5.48 13.25
C ALA A 33 23.88 -5.05 14.04
N SER A 34 25.08 -5.22 13.48
CA SER A 34 26.33 -4.84 14.14
C SER A 34 26.57 -3.32 14.20
N VAL A 35 25.86 -2.53 13.39
CA VAL A 35 25.93 -1.06 13.36
C VAL A 35 24.60 -0.40 13.74
N SER A 36 23.74 -1.15 14.44
CA SER A 36 22.43 -0.69 14.96
C SER A 36 21.45 -0.18 13.89
N ILE A 37 21.49 -0.73 12.67
CA ILE A 37 20.43 -0.54 11.67
C ILE A 37 19.31 -1.54 11.96
N SER A 38 18.08 -1.04 12.12
CA SER A 38 16.87 -1.83 12.34
C SER A 38 15.79 -1.47 11.31
N PRO A 39 15.07 -2.44 10.71
CA PRO A 39 15.31 -3.88 10.84
C PRO A 39 16.60 -4.31 10.10
N ALA A 40 17.31 -5.28 10.67
CA ALA A 40 18.53 -5.86 10.08
C ALA A 40 18.21 -6.87 8.96
N ALA A 41 17.36 -6.48 8.01
CA ALA A 41 16.72 -7.33 7.02
C ALA A 41 17.65 -7.80 5.87
N GLY A 42 18.87 -7.27 5.79
CA GLY A 42 19.86 -7.61 4.78
C GLY A 42 19.63 -6.93 3.43
N TYR A 43 18.93 -5.80 3.39
CA TYR A 43 18.74 -4.96 2.20
C TYR A 43 19.78 -3.84 2.11
N PHE A 44 20.40 -3.65 0.95
CA PHE A 44 21.43 -2.62 0.77
C PHE A 44 20.84 -1.25 0.37
N GLY A 45 19.90 -0.76 1.17
CA GLY A 45 19.20 0.52 0.98
C GLY A 45 19.99 1.75 1.45
N PRO A 46 19.38 2.95 1.37
CA PRO A 46 20.03 4.25 1.66
C PRO A 46 20.81 4.26 2.99
N ILE A 47 20.17 3.90 4.11
CA ILE A 47 20.79 3.88 5.45
C ILE A 47 22.03 2.95 5.49
N THR A 48 21.91 1.77 4.87
CA THR A 48 23.02 0.80 4.86
C THR A 48 24.17 1.27 3.96
N ARG A 49 23.87 1.92 2.84
CA ARG A 49 24.87 2.56 1.97
C ARG A 49 25.58 3.69 2.70
N ALA A 50 24.84 4.57 3.38
CA ALA A 50 25.37 5.67 4.17
C ALA A 50 26.34 5.15 5.25
N LYS A 51 25.93 4.14 6.05
CA LYS A 51 26.81 3.54 7.06
C LYS A 51 28.03 2.82 6.46
N VAL A 52 27.88 2.11 5.34
CA VAL A 52 29.02 1.45 4.67
C VAL A 52 30.03 2.50 4.17
N ASN A 53 29.55 3.59 3.58
CA ASN A 53 30.38 4.69 3.11
C ASN A 53 31.07 5.41 4.28
N ALA A 54 30.38 5.61 5.40
CA ALA A 54 30.95 6.14 6.64
C ALA A 54 32.06 5.23 7.21
N SER A 55 31.86 3.91 7.17
CA SER A 55 32.83 2.91 7.67
C SER A 55 34.07 2.70 6.78
N ALA A 56 34.07 3.27 5.57
CA ALA A 56 35.22 3.32 4.67
C ALA A 56 36.14 4.52 4.98
N GLY A 57 35.64 5.53 5.72
CA GLY A 57 36.39 6.72 6.13
C GLY A 57 36.88 6.74 7.59
N ALA A 58 36.38 5.87 8.47
CA ALA A 58 36.66 5.99 9.90
C ALA A 58 37.92 5.24 10.37
N GLY A 59 39.06 5.94 10.35
CA GLY A 59 40.09 5.80 11.38
C GLY A 59 39.64 6.55 12.63
N THR A 60 39.34 5.82 13.68
CA THR A 60 38.64 6.25 14.91
C THR A 60 39.34 7.30 15.76
N GLY A 61 38.52 8.16 16.37
CA GLY A 61 38.82 8.88 17.61
C GLY A 61 37.61 9.60 18.20
N THR A 62 36.59 8.86 18.66
CA THR A 62 35.48 9.39 19.46
C THR A 62 35.97 9.87 20.83
N GLY A 63 35.64 11.12 21.15
CA GLY A 63 35.84 11.71 22.47
C GLY A 63 34.94 12.92 22.63
N THR A 64 33.79 12.74 23.26
CA THR A 64 32.98 13.81 23.86
C THR A 64 33.84 14.58 24.85
N GLY A 65 34.18 15.81 24.50
CA GLY A 65 34.90 16.74 25.35
C GLY A 65 34.91 18.10 24.68
N THR A 66 34.28 19.07 25.32
CA THR A 66 34.50 20.49 25.09
C THR A 66 36.00 20.77 25.13
N GLY A 67 36.58 20.88 23.95
CA GLY A 67 37.98 21.10 23.73
C GLY A 67 38.13 21.77 22.38
N THR A 68 38.62 23.01 22.43
CA THR A 68 39.21 23.73 21.31
C THR A 68 40.28 22.84 20.65
N GLY A 69 39.84 22.02 19.70
CA GLY A 69 40.67 21.19 18.85
C GLY A 69 40.99 21.97 17.60
N THR A 70 42.06 22.77 17.66
CA THR A 70 42.71 23.30 16.47
C THR A 70 43.29 22.12 15.69
N GLY A 71 42.47 21.51 14.84
CA GLY A 71 42.93 20.65 13.76
C GLY A 71 43.69 21.54 12.78
N SER A 72 44.98 21.73 13.04
CA SER A 72 45.90 22.27 12.04
C SER A 72 46.18 21.14 11.05
N SER A 73 45.28 20.97 10.08
CA SER A 73 45.78 20.74 8.72
C SER A 73 46.69 21.93 8.42
N THR A 74 47.97 21.66 8.20
CA THR A 74 48.87 22.69 7.66
C THR A 74 48.33 23.04 6.28
N LEU A 75 47.73 24.22 6.17
CA LEU A 75 47.46 24.83 4.87
C LEU A 75 48.78 24.95 4.12
N ASN A 76 48.81 24.47 2.90
CA ASN A 76 49.94 24.62 1.99
C ASN A 76 49.78 25.92 1.19
N GLY A 77 50.87 26.41 0.61
CA GLY A 77 50.85 27.70 -0.07
C GLY A 77 51.02 28.89 0.88
N GLY A 78 50.90 30.10 0.33
CA GLY A 78 51.12 31.35 1.05
C GLY A 78 49.80 32.11 1.30
N GLU A 79 49.77 33.36 0.86
CA GLU A 79 48.53 34.15 0.78
C GLU A 79 47.66 33.59 -0.36
N ALA A 80 46.36 33.42 -0.10
CA ALA A 80 45.41 32.88 -1.07
C ALA A 80 44.44 33.96 -1.57
N ASN A 81 43.75 33.68 -2.68
CA ASN A 81 42.77 34.58 -3.27
C ASN A 81 41.49 33.81 -3.59
N LEU A 82 40.33 34.44 -3.35
CA LEU A 82 39.01 33.85 -3.62
C LEU A 82 38.38 34.59 -4.79
N THR A 83 37.98 33.86 -5.84
CA THR A 83 37.45 34.45 -7.08
C THR A 83 36.25 33.67 -7.61
N ASP A 84 35.59 34.23 -8.64
CA ASP A 84 34.55 33.57 -9.42
C ASP A 84 33.42 32.95 -8.57
N PHE A 85 32.98 33.71 -7.56
CA PHE A 85 31.84 33.32 -6.73
C PHE A 85 30.57 33.15 -7.59
N ASN A 86 29.84 32.08 -7.31
CA ASN A 86 28.54 31.84 -7.89
C ASN A 86 27.66 31.04 -6.92
N LEU A 87 26.37 31.36 -6.88
CA LEU A 87 25.34 30.62 -6.17
C LEU A 87 24.52 29.82 -7.20
N ARG A 88 24.26 28.54 -6.92
CA ARG A 88 23.39 27.69 -7.77
C ARG A 88 22.31 27.06 -6.91
N SER A 89 21.29 26.55 -7.56
CA SER A 89 20.37 25.62 -6.94
C SER A 89 19.99 24.53 -7.93
N GLU A 90 19.86 23.30 -7.45
CA GLU A 90 19.24 22.21 -8.19
C GLU A 90 17.72 22.24 -8.06
N ASP A 91 17.21 22.63 -6.89
CA ASP A 91 15.79 22.71 -6.55
C ASP A 91 15.31 24.16 -6.39
N SER A 92 14.00 24.39 -6.42
CA SER A 92 13.41 25.72 -6.21
C SER A 92 12.37 25.78 -5.11
N SER A 93 12.14 24.66 -4.44
CA SER A 93 11.21 24.49 -3.34
C SER A 93 11.51 23.20 -2.59
N GLY A 94 11.01 23.11 -1.37
CA GLY A 94 10.86 21.86 -0.62
C GLY A 94 9.44 21.78 -0.08
N ASP A 95 8.91 20.57 0.06
CA ASP A 95 7.58 20.35 0.61
C ASP A 95 7.64 20.39 2.15
N GLU A 96 6.52 20.74 2.78
CA GLU A 96 6.38 20.72 4.24
C GLU A 96 6.85 19.37 4.81
N GLY A 97 7.64 19.40 5.90
CA GLY A 97 8.18 18.19 6.53
C GLY A 97 9.35 17.53 5.82
N GLU A 98 9.75 17.96 4.61
CA GLU A 98 10.91 17.38 3.92
C GLU A 98 12.23 17.69 4.64
N GLU A 99 13.09 16.67 4.77
CA GLU A 99 14.41 16.77 5.40
C GLU A 99 15.56 16.91 4.38
N GLU A 100 16.63 17.62 4.77
CA GLU A 100 17.86 17.82 3.99
C GLU A 100 17.67 18.36 2.54
N VAL A 101 16.62 19.18 2.30
CA VAL A 101 16.33 19.77 0.98
C VAL A 101 17.41 20.78 0.57
N GLU A 102 17.98 20.65 -0.63
CA GLU A 102 18.98 21.61 -1.14
C GLU A 102 18.32 22.97 -1.45
N ILE A 103 18.82 24.03 -0.81
CA ILE A 103 18.38 25.40 -1.08
C ILE A 103 19.31 26.06 -2.09
N ALA A 104 20.63 25.95 -1.88
CA ALA A 104 21.62 26.57 -2.74
C ALA A 104 23.01 25.99 -2.54
N THR A 105 23.81 25.93 -3.61
CA THR A 105 25.23 25.58 -3.57
C THR A 105 26.10 26.80 -3.86
N ALA A 106 26.92 27.21 -2.89
CA ALA A 106 27.89 28.29 -3.00
C ALA A 106 29.22 27.76 -3.54
N GLU A 107 29.66 28.30 -4.66
CA GLU A 107 30.90 27.93 -5.33
C GLU A 107 31.84 29.13 -5.46
N PHE A 108 33.15 28.89 -5.31
CA PHE A 108 34.19 29.89 -5.61
C PHE A 108 35.54 29.19 -5.85
N ASP A 109 36.39 29.82 -6.67
CA ASP A 109 37.73 29.34 -6.97
C ASP A 109 38.74 29.80 -5.91
N VAL A 110 39.67 28.92 -5.55
CA VAL A 110 40.78 29.19 -4.62
C VAL A 110 42.10 29.22 -5.39
N GLU A 111 42.76 30.38 -5.43
CA GLU A 111 44.03 30.59 -6.12
C GLU A 111 45.17 30.96 -5.15
N ASP A 112 46.42 30.75 -5.58
CA ASP A 112 47.68 31.17 -4.93
C ASP A 112 48.01 30.54 -3.54
N GLY A 113 47.10 29.76 -2.94
CA GLY A 113 47.35 28.94 -1.74
C GLY A 113 46.09 28.27 -1.16
N ASP A 114 46.28 27.29 -0.28
CA ASP A 114 45.17 26.60 0.40
C ASP A 114 44.43 27.56 1.35
N VAL A 115 43.13 27.37 1.49
CA VAL A 115 42.30 28.10 2.46
C VAL A 115 41.53 27.17 3.37
N ARG A 116 41.27 27.64 4.59
CA ARG A 116 40.28 27.04 5.49
C ARG A 116 39.09 27.98 5.65
N VAL A 117 37.91 27.56 5.21
CA VAL A 117 36.66 28.28 5.41
C VAL A 117 36.24 28.15 6.87
N GLU A 118 36.02 29.28 7.53
CA GLU A 118 35.72 29.34 8.97
C GLU A 118 34.34 29.92 9.29
N ARG A 119 33.74 30.64 8.34
CA ARG A 119 32.42 31.25 8.49
C ARG A 119 31.72 31.33 7.14
N LEU A 120 30.41 31.09 7.15
CA LEU A 120 29.50 31.37 6.06
C LEU A 120 28.25 32.05 6.66
N GLU A 121 27.88 33.21 6.13
CA GLU A 121 26.67 33.95 6.48
C GLU A 121 25.64 33.75 5.35
N VAL A 122 24.51 33.12 5.66
CA VAL A 122 23.38 32.92 4.75
C VAL A 122 22.37 34.02 5.01
N THR A 123 22.03 34.80 3.99
CA THR A 123 21.02 35.85 4.07
C THR A 123 19.73 35.37 3.42
N VAL A 124 18.60 35.56 4.11
CA VAL A 124 17.27 35.08 3.74
C VAL A 124 16.29 36.26 3.82
N GLU A 125 15.57 36.53 2.73
CA GLU A 125 14.61 37.63 2.61
C GLU A 125 13.26 37.14 2.10
N ALA A 126 12.18 37.40 2.83
CA ALA A 126 10.83 37.04 2.40
C ALA A 126 10.41 37.85 1.16
N THR A 127 9.82 37.22 0.14
CA THR A 127 9.44 37.93 -1.10
C THR A 127 7.99 38.39 -1.10
N ASN A 128 7.11 37.74 -0.33
CA ASN A 128 5.70 38.07 -0.24
C ASN A 128 5.37 38.71 1.11
N SER A 129 5.27 40.03 1.12
CA SER A 129 5.02 40.80 2.35
C SER A 129 3.58 40.72 2.90
N SER A 130 2.73 39.88 2.32
CA SER A 130 1.35 39.68 2.80
C SER A 130 1.16 38.37 3.56
N LEU A 131 2.20 37.53 3.59
CA LEU A 131 2.26 36.24 4.27
C LEU A 131 3.18 36.33 5.50
N GLU A 132 3.33 35.25 6.25
CA GLU A 132 4.36 35.15 7.28
C GLU A 132 5.76 35.35 6.66
N GLN A 133 6.58 36.20 7.26
CA GLN A 133 7.88 36.66 6.72
C GLN A 133 9.06 36.15 7.56
N GLN A 134 8.78 35.49 8.67
CA GLN A 134 9.77 34.99 9.63
C GLN A 134 10.34 33.63 9.15
N PRO A 135 11.64 33.52 8.83
CA PRO A 135 12.19 32.27 8.29
C PRO A 135 12.10 31.08 9.25
N TRP A 136 12.13 31.33 10.57
CA TRP A 136 11.99 30.28 11.60
C TRP A 136 10.59 29.66 11.69
N ASP A 137 9.61 30.20 10.95
CA ASP A 137 8.29 29.57 10.80
C ASP A 137 8.25 28.61 9.59
N TYR A 138 9.33 28.51 8.80
CA TYR A 138 9.41 27.69 7.58
C TYR A 138 10.61 26.73 7.53
N PHE A 139 11.67 27.00 8.29
CA PHE A 139 12.87 26.16 8.34
C PHE A 139 13.10 25.68 9.78
N ASP A 140 13.24 24.38 9.98
CA ASP A 140 13.53 23.80 11.30
C ASP A 140 15.03 23.71 11.56
N THR A 141 15.79 23.17 10.61
CA THR A 141 17.26 23.07 10.69
C THR A 141 17.87 23.49 9.37
N MET A 142 18.98 24.23 9.38
CA MET A 142 19.78 24.50 8.19
C MET A 142 21.17 23.89 8.30
N TYR A 143 21.64 23.28 7.22
CA TYR A 143 22.87 22.52 7.14
C TYR A 143 23.85 23.13 6.14
N LEU A 144 25.15 22.93 6.42
CA LEU A 144 26.20 23.03 5.41
C LEU A 144 26.68 21.63 5.04
N MET A 145 26.63 21.32 3.76
CA MET A 145 27.06 20.05 3.20
C MET A 145 28.26 20.26 2.27
N VAL A 146 29.26 19.39 2.36
CA VAL A 146 30.41 19.33 1.44
C VAL A 146 30.60 17.89 0.99
N ASP A 147 30.66 17.66 -0.32
CA ASP A 147 30.69 16.32 -0.94
C ASP A 147 29.55 15.39 -0.45
N GLY A 148 28.36 15.97 -0.25
CA GLY A 148 27.17 15.25 0.27
C GLY A 148 27.31 14.79 1.73
N LYS A 149 28.12 15.49 2.53
CA LYS A 149 28.25 15.25 3.97
C LYS A 149 28.08 16.54 4.74
N GLU A 150 27.29 16.45 5.80
CA GLU A 150 27.14 17.52 6.80
C GLU A 150 28.49 17.90 7.43
N VAL A 151 28.77 19.19 7.45
CA VAL A 151 29.93 19.80 8.12
C VAL A 151 29.52 20.81 9.19
N ALA A 152 28.28 21.29 9.17
CA ALA A 152 27.67 22.16 10.18
C ALA A 152 26.14 22.11 10.09
N ASP A 153 25.48 22.37 11.21
CA ASP A 153 24.04 22.52 11.36
C ASP A 153 23.71 23.69 12.31
N ILE A 154 22.54 24.31 12.13
CA ILE A 154 21.95 25.31 13.02
C ILE A 154 20.44 25.05 13.11
N ASP A 155 19.89 25.15 14.32
CA ASP A 155 18.43 25.15 14.60
C ASP A 155 17.82 26.44 14.03
N ALA A 156 17.30 26.32 12.80
CA ALA A 156 16.72 27.44 12.07
C ALA A 156 15.30 27.78 12.55
N GLY A 157 14.65 26.89 13.30
CA GLY A 157 13.38 27.14 13.98
C GLY A 157 13.52 28.01 15.22
N ASP A 158 14.74 28.23 15.73
CA ASP A 158 14.99 29.17 16.83
C ASP A 158 15.27 30.59 16.32
N ARG A 159 14.34 31.51 16.62
CA ARG A 159 14.51 32.95 16.40
C ARG A 159 15.86 33.50 16.89
N ASP A 160 16.42 32.97 17.97
CA ASP A 160 17.66 33.49 18.55
C ASP A 160 18.90 33.24 17.66
N GLU A 161 18.82 32.32 16.68
CA GLU A 161 19.88 32.06 15.70
C GLU A 161 19.88 33.04 14.52
N TRP A 162 18.82 33.84 14.37
CA TRP A 162 18.65 34.79 13.27
C TRP A 162 18.97 36.24 13.67
N ASP A 163 19.89 36.85 12.93
CA ASP A 163 20.19 38.27 12.99
C ASP A 163 19.35 39.05 11.95
N GLU A 164 18.43 39.89 12.41
CA GLU A 164 17.67 40.79 11.53
C GLU A 164 18.52 42.01 11.16
N THR A 165 18.89 42.14 9.89
CA THR A 165 19.82 43.18 9.41
C THR A 165 19.10 44.35 8.73
N ASP A 166 17.95 44.09 8.12
CA ASP A 166 16.97 45.06 7.65
C ASP A 166 15.56 44.46 7.84
N THR A 167 14.53 45.23 7.50
CA THR A 167 13.13 44.79 7.58
C THR A 167 12.94 43.54 6.74
N ASP A 168 12.58 42.43 7.38
CA ASP A 168 12.32 41.13 6.75
C ASP A 168 13.56 40.50 6.05
N VAL A 169 14.77 40.95 6.42
CA VAL A 169 16.05 40.39 5.96
C VAL A 169 16.81 39.81 7.15
N TYR A 170 16.97 38.49 7.16
CA TYR A 170 17.54 37.73 8.26
C TYR A 170 18.83 37.03 7.83
N VAL A 171 19.80 36.97 8.73
CA VAL A 171 21.11 36.36 8.49
C VAL A 171 21.35 35.25 9.51
N LEU A 172 21.76 34.09 9.02
CA LEU A 172 22.14 32.93 9.81
C LEU A 172 23.64 32.65 9.61
N THR A 173 24.38 32.53 10.71
CA THR A 173 25.85 32.54 10.69
C THR A 173 26.45 31.20 11.12
N PHE A 174 26.90 30.41 10.15
CA PHE A 174 27.67 29.20 10.42
C PHE A 174 29.11 29.56 10.78
N THR A 175 29.65 28.95 11.84
CA THR A 175 31.06 29.13 12.23
C THR A 175 31.72 27.82 12.64
N GLY A 176 33.05 27.76 12.54
CA GLY A 176 33.84 26.72 13.18
C GLY A 176 33.86 25.35 12.48
N PHE A 177 33.23 25.21 11.31
CA PHE A 177 33.19 23.97 10.52
C PHE A 177 34.50 23.62 9.80
N GLY A 178 35.32 24.63 9.48
CA GLY A 178 36.74 24.44 9.19
C GLY A 178 37.08 23.64 7.93
N VAL A 179 36.26 23.74 6.88
CA VAL A 179 36.48 23.08 5.57
C VAL A 179 37.75 23.62 4.93
N VAL A 180 38.64 22.73 4.47
CA VAL A 180 39.86 23.10 3.75
C VAL A 180 39.66 22.88 2.26
N VAL A 181 40.04 23.86 1.47
CA VAL A 181 40.03 23.81 -0.01
C VAL A 181 41.47 24.06 -0.48
N GLU A 182 41.97 23.16 -1.31
CA GLU A 182 43.35 23.23 -1.83
C GLU A 182 43.47 24.31 -2.91
N GLU A 183 44.68 24.83 -3.11
CA GLU A 183 44.99 25.69 -4.27
C GLU A 183 44.57 25.03 -5.60
N ASP A 184 43.99 25.81 -6.51
CA ASP A 184 43.46 25.40 -7.82
C ASP A 184 42.20 24.51 -7.77
N ASP A 185 41.65 24.24 -6.57
CA ASP A 185 40.36 23.55 -6.41
C ASP A 185 39.21 24.56 -6.28
N MET A 186 38.03 24.13 -6.72
CA MET A 186 36.78 24.86 -6.54
C MET A 186 36.16 24.46 -5.20
N ALA A 187 35.89 25.44 -4.34
CA ALA A 187 35.06 25.23 -3.17
C ALA A 187 33.62 25.01 -3.62
N SER A 188 32.94 24.02 -3.04
CA SER A 188 31.52 23.76 -3.25
C SER A 188 30.90 23.43 -1.88
N ILE A 189 30.05 24.34 -1.40
CA ILE A 189 29.38 24.23 -0.10
C ILE A 189 27.89 24.35 -0.35
N THR A 190 27.16 23.26 -0.14
CA THR A 190 25.71 23.19 -0.29
C THR A 190 25.04 23.62 1.02
N ILE A 191 24.03 24.47 0.90
CA ILE A 191 23.13 24.91 1.96
C ILE A 191 21.86 24.08 1.77
N ALA A 192 21.52 23.30 2.79
CA ALA A 192 20.30 22.49 2.81
C ALA A 192 19.47 22.83 4.05
N ALA A 193 18.20 22.44 4.07
CA ALA A 193 17.34 22.64 5.23
C ALA A 193 16.30 21.54 5.41
N ASP A 194 15.87 21.36 6.66
CA ASP A 194 14.60 20.69 6.96
C ASP A 194 13.49 21.75 6.91
N ILE A 195 12.42 21.44 6.18
CA ILE A 195 11.27 22.32 6.00
C ILE A 195 10.30 22.07 7.14
N ALA A 196 9.82 23.15 7.77
CA ALA A 196 8.90 23.04 8.90
C ALA A 196 7.61 22.34 8.46
N SER A 197 7.19 21.31 9.19
CA SER A 197 5.91 20.61 8.95
C SER A 197 4.69 21.40 9.41
N SER A 198 4.90 22.57 10.02
CA SER A 198 3.83 23.41 10.59
C SER A 198 3.51 24.66 9.79
N ILE A 199 3.95 24.74 8.52
CA ILE A 199 3.65 25.91 7.68
C ILE A 199 2.12 25.98 7.47
N ASP A 200 1.54 27.17 7.70
CA ASP A 200 0.11 27.36 7.47
C ASP A 200 -0.17 27.31 5.96
N THR A 201 -1.20 26.58 5.53
CA THR A 201 -1.62 26.52 4.12
C THR A 201 -1.89 27.89 3.48
N ASN A 202 -2.18 28.93 4.27
CA ASN A 202 -2.31 30.30 3.78
C ASN A 202 -0.95 30.97 3.47
N ASP A 203 0.11 30.47 4.08
CA ASP A 203 1.48 30.97 4.01
C ASP A 203 2.38 30.16 3.05
N GLN A 204 1.94 28.97 2.64
CA GLN A 204 2.63 28.08 1.68
C GLN A 204 3.01 28.73 0.33
N ALA A 205 2.31 29.80 -0.08
CA ALA A 205 2.66 30.57 -1.27
C ALA A 205 3.83 31.56 -1.06
N GLN A 206 4.48 31.55 0.12
CA GLN A 206 5.69 32.33 0.40
C GLN A 206 6.87 31.78 -0.38
N THR A 207 7.81 32.67 -0.72
CA THR A 207 9.14 32.27 -1.13
C THR A 207 10.18 33.16 -0.46
N PHE A 208 11.36 32.61 -0.22
CA PHE A 208 12.50 33.35 0.30
C PHE A 208 13.56 33.54 -0.78
N THR A 209 14.11 34.75 -0.86
CA THR A 209 15.34 35.01 -1.59
C THR A 209 16.51 34.68 -0.68
N VAL A 210 17.38 33.77 -1.12
CA VAL A 210 18.56 33.31 -0.40
C VAL A 210 19.81 33.76 -1.15
N PHE A 211 20.76 34.37 -0.43
CA PHE A 211 22.00 34.85 -1.01
C PHE A 211 23.13 34.93 0.01
N ILE A 212 24.35 35.13 -0.50
CA ILE A 212 25.56 35.33 0.30
C ILE A 212 26.08 36.73 -0.03
N ASP A 213 26.07 37.63 0.96
CA ASP A 213 26.62 38.99 0.80
C ASP A 213 28.08 38.98 0.32
N ASP A 214 28.56 40.08 -0.28
CA ASP A 214 29.93 40.26 -0.82
C ASP A 214 31.09 39.83 0.12
N SER A 215 30.83 39.68 1.43
CA SER A 215 31.79 39.22 2.44
C SER A 215 31.22 38.16 3.39
N GLY A 216 30.16 37.47 2.96
CA GLY A 216 29.45 36.47 3.76
C GLY A 216 30.30 35.23 4.05
N ILE A 217 31.18 34.85 3.12
CA ILE A 217 32.15 33.77 3.34
C ILE A 217 33.47 34.35 3.84
N ARG A 218 34.01 33.76 4.93
CA ARG A 218 35.34 34.08 5.44
C ARG A 218 36.20 32.83 5.49
N ALA A 219 37.36 32.89 4.84
CA ALA A 219 38.39 31.87 4.91
C ALA A 219 39.70 32.42 5.49
N VAL A 220 40.57 31.53 5.95
CA VAL A 220 41.92 31.85 6.45
C VAL A 220 42.94 31.09 5.62
N ASP A 221 43.95 31.78 5.11
CA ASP A 221 45.01 31.20 4.28
C ASP A 221 46.21 30.66 5.09
N GLY A 222 47.22 30.14 4.38
CA GLY A 222 48.44 29.57 4.98
C GLY A 222 49.27 30.53 5.81
N GLU A 223 49.16 31.84 5.58
CA GLU A 223 49.82 32.90 6.37
C GLU A 223 48.94 33.42 7.52
N GLY A 224 47.71 32.92 7.65
CA GLY A 224 46.75 33.32 8.67
C GLY A 224 46.02 34.62 8.34
N ILE A 225 45.99 35.03 7.08
CA ILE A 225 45.27 36.21 6.61
C ILE A 225 43.83 35.80 6.28
N GLN A 226 42.88 36.67 6.59
CA GLN A 226 41.47 36.45 6.30
C GLN A 226 41.14 36.92 4.88
N GLN A 227 40.54 36.02 4.10
CA GLN A 227 39.99 36.29 2.78
C GLN A 227 38.46 36.24 2.84
N TYR A 228 37.81 36.99 1.95
CA TYR A 228 36.36 37.14 1.92
C TYR A 228 35.85 36.98 0.49
N THR A 229 34.67 36.37 0.35
CA THR A 229 33.96 36.23 -0.93
C THR A 229 32.45 36.15 -0.70
N GLY A 230 31.70 36.20 -1.79
CA GLY A 230 30.25 36.28 -1.87
C GLY A 230 29.82 37.28 -2.94
N GLN A 231 28.53 37.35 -3.22
CA GLN A 231 27.97 38.29 -4.20
C GLN A 231 26.49 38.52 -3.92
N ASP A 232 26.14 39.68 -3.38
CA ASP A 232 24.76 40.01 -2.97
C ASP A 232 23.74 40.01 -4.14
N THR A 233 24.22 40.21 -5.36
CA THR A 233 23.38 40.17 -6.57
C THR A 233 23.11 38.77 -7.12
N ASP A 234 23.80 37.74 -6.61
CA ASP A 234 23.58 36.35 -7.02
C ASP A 234 22.67 35.66 -6.01
N THR A 235 21.40 35.49 -6.40
CA THR A 235 20.34 35.07 -5.49
C THR A 235 19.61 33.85 -6.00
N ILE A 236 19.16 33.00 -5.07
CA ILE A 236 18.21 31.91 -5.31
C ILE A 236 16.86 32.32 -4.73
N THR A 237 15.77 31.91 -5.37
CA THR A 237 14.43 31.99 -4.79
C THR A 237 13.97 30.58 -4.47
N PHE A 238 13.64 30.34 -3.21
CA PHE A 238 13.20 29.05 -2.68
C PHE A 238 11.77 29.16 -2.16
N GLY A 239 10.88 28.23 -2.55
CA GLY A 239 9.48 28.20 -2.12
C GLY A 239 9.13 26.96 -1.32
N PHE A 240 7.84 26.79 -1.04
CA PHE A 240 7.32 25.66 -0.27
C PHE A 240 6.14 25.01 -0.99
N GLY A 241 6.03 23.68 -0.88
CA GLY A 241 4.84 22.93 -1.26
C GLY A 241 4.18 22.28 -0.05
N ALA A 242 2.99 21.72 -0.27
CA ALA A 242 2.28 20.98 0.76
C ALA A 242 2.92 19.61 0.94
N GLU A 243 2.91 19.12 2.18
CA GLU A 243 3.34 17.75 2.45
C GLU A 243 2.40 16.75 1.75
N GLU A 244 2.97 15.76 1.08
CA GLU A 244 2.18 14.65 0.55
C GLU A 244 1.75 13.77 1.73
N SER A 245 0.44 13.63 1.92
CA SER A 245 -0.14 12.83 3.02
C SER A 245 -0.71 11.49 2.55
N GLY A 246 -0.63 11.21 1.25
CA GLY A 246 -1.13 10.01 0.57
C GLY A 246 -2.43 10.22 -0.19
N ASP A 247 -2.62 9.42 -1.26
CA ASP A 247 -3.86 9.28 -2.03
C ASP A 247 -4.30 7.81 -2.00
N LEU A 248 -5.17 7.48 -1.06
CA LEU A 248 -5.68 6.14 -0.85
C LEU A 248 -6.86 5.85 -1.78
N ARG A 249 -6.82 4.70 -2.44
CA ARG A 249 -7.87 4.22 -3.32
C ARG A 249 -8.41 2.87 -2.86
N ILE A 250 -9.71 2.86 -2.56
CA ILE A 250 -10.45 1.65 -2.18
C ILE A 250 -11.00 0.92 -3.43
N SER A 251 -10.81 -0.39 -3.49
CA SER A 251 -11.41 -1.28 -4.50
C SER A 251 -11.83 -2.64 -3.92
N SER A 252 -12.75 -3.33 -4.62
CA SER A 252 -13.05 -4.74 -4.31
C SER A 252 -11.81 -5.60 -4.55
N SER A 253 -11.56 -6.55 -3.66
CA SER A 253 -10.47 -7.51 -3.79
C SER A 253 -10.86 -8.70 -4.67
N ASN A 254 -9.87 -9.38 -5.26
CA ASN A 254 -10.11 -10.68 -5.92
C ASN A 254 -10.20 -11.83 -4.92
N ASP A 255 -9.80 -11.59 -3.67
CA ASP A 255 -9.91 -12.55 -2.57
C ASP A 255 -11.22 -12.37 -1.78
N ASP A 256 -12.11 -11.48 -2.22
CA ASP A 256 -13.44 -11.29 -1.64
C ASP A 256 -14.25 -12.60 -1.78
N PRO A 257 -14.82 -13.14 -0.68
CA PRO A 257 -15.54 -14.41 -0.74
C PRO A 257 -16.83 -14.29 -1.57
N ASP A 258 -17.10 -15.32 -2.37
CA ASP A 258 -18.38 -15.45 -3.06
C ASP A 258 -19.57 -15.53 -2.09
N ALA A 259 -20.75 -15.21 -2.60
CA ALA A 259 -22.01 -15.37 -1.89
C ALA A 259 -22.14 -16.79 -1.31
N SER A 260 -22.42 -16.87 -0.01
CA SER A 260 -22.43 -18.13 0.73
C SER A 260 -23.56 -18.18 1.77
N ILE A 261 -23.82 -19.38 2.30
CA ILE A 261 -24.70 -19.55 3.46
C ILE A 261 -23.82 -19.58 4.71
N LEU A 262 -23.94 -18.54 5.54
CA LEU A 262 -23.33 -18.47 6.86
C LEU A 262 -24.25 -19.17 7.86
N VAL A 263 -23.80 -20.30 8.39
CA VAL A 263 -24.63 -21.12 9.27
C VAL A 263 -24.41 -20.73 10.73
N ALA A 264 -25.50 -20.40 11.40
CA ALA A 264 -25.51 -20.13 12.83
C ALA A 264 -25.86 -21.39 13.60
N ASP A 265 -24.95 -21.79 14.49
CA ASP A 265 -25.14 -22.94 15.38
C ASP A 265 -26.34 -22.71 16.33
N GLU A 266 -27.09 -23.77 16.62
CA GLU A 266 -28.24 -23.72 17.52
C GLU A 266 -27.84 -23.69 19.00
N ASP A 267 -26.71 -24.28 19.34
CA ASP A 267 -26.20 -24.49 20.69
C ASP A 267 -25.08 -23.50 21.07
N ASP A 268 -24.18 -23.16 20.13
CA ASP A 268 -23.00 -22.32 20.35
C ASP A 268 -22.89 -21.14 19.35
N GLU A 269 -21.84 -20.32 19.47
CA GLU A 269 -21.49 -19.29 18.47
C GLU A 269 -20.81 -19.95 17.28
N SER A 270 -20.97 -19.36 16.08
CA SER A 270 -20.28 -19.91 14.90
C SER A 270 -18.77 -19.72 14.99
N GLU A 271 -18.05 -20.44 14.13
CA GLU A 271 -16.67 -20.08 13.77
C GLU A 271 -16.65 -18.74 13.03
N ASP A 272 -15.46 -18.17 12.86
CA ASP A 272 -15.26 -16.94 12.09
C ASP A 272 -15.51 -17.20 10.60
N TYR A 273 -16.35 -16.36 10.00
CA TYR A 273 -16.55 -16.32 8.57
C TYR A 273 -15.86 -15.09 7.99
N THR A 274 -14.99 -15.28 7.02
CA THR A 274 -14.59 -14.20 6.10
C THR A 274 -15.80 -13.83 5.26
N VAL A 275 -16.20 -12.57 5.30
CA VAL A 275 -17.44 -12.08 4.67
C VAL A 275 -17.24 -10.88 3.76
N PHE A 276 -16.05 -10.29 3.77
CA PHE A 276 -15.72 -9.18 2.89
C PHE A 276 -14.21 -8.97 2.86
N VAL A 277 -13.64 -8.86 1.66
CA VAL A 277 -12.24 -8.46 1.45
C VAL A 277 -12.19 -7.32 0.45
N PHE A 278 -11.50 -6.25 0.81
CA PHE A 278 -11.29 -5.11 -0.07
C PHE A 278 -9.84 -4.67 -0.01
N ASP A 279 -9.38 -4.03 -1.09
CA ASP A 279 -8.01 -3.54 -1.20
C ASP A 279 -8.00 -2.01 -1.00
N ILE A 280 -6.99 -1.52 -0.28
CA ILE A 280 -6.62 -0.10 -0.24
C ILE A 280 -5.22 0.04 -0.83
N GLU A 281 -5.10 0.85 -1.88
CA GLU A 281 -3.84 1.16 -2.56
C GLU A 281 -3.46 2.62 -2.32
N ASN A 282 -2.21 2.87 -1.91
CA ASN A 282 -1.65 4.21 -1.85
C ASN A 282 -1.06 4.58 -3.22
N LYS A 283 -1.47 5.73 -3.75
CA LYS A 283 -1.08 6.23 -5.08
C LYS A 283 0.11 7.19 -5.08
N GLU A 284 0.54 7.62 -3.90
CA GLU A 284 1.73 8.45 -3.73
C GLU A 284 2.90 7.61 -3.21
N ASP A 285 4.12 8.12 -3.32
CA ASP A 285 5.34 7.41 -2.90
C ASP A 285 5.72 7.64 -1.42
N VAL A 286 4.87 8.35 -0.68
CA VAL A 286 4.92 8.59 0.76
C VAL A 286 4.06 7.59 1.54
N ASP A 287 4.48 7.29 2.78
CA ASP A 287 3.75 6.36 3.65
C ASP A 287 2.53 7.04 4.32
N THR A 288 1.43 6.32 4.44
CA THR A 288 0.15 6.81 5.00
C THR A 288 -0.34 5.90 6.12
N LEU A 289 -0.85 6.48 7.21
CA LEU A 289 -1.40 5.79 8.36
C LEU A 289 -2.93 5.83 8.32
N ILE A 290 -3.59 4.67 8.27
CA ILE A 290 -5.03 4.57 8.52
C ILE A 290 -5.24 4.49 10.03
N THR A 291 -5.96 5.47 10.57
CA THR A 291 -6.22 5.60 12.01
C THR A 291 -7.52 4.91 12.39
N ASP A 292 -8.59 5.16 11.62
CA ASP A 292 -9.91 4.59 11.85
C ASP A 292 -10.53 4.04 10.54
N LEU A 293 -11.29 2.95 10.65
CA LEU A 293 -12.00 2.33 9.54
C LEU A 293 -13.40 1.90 9.98
N SER A 294 -14.41 2.14 9.15
CA SER A 294 -15.77 1.66 9.36
C SER A 294 -16.27 0.79 8.20
N VAL A 295 -17.01 -0.26 8.54
CA VAL A 295 -17.67 -1.14 7.56
C VAL A 295 -19.18 -1.08 7.77
N ARG A 296 -19.91 -0.81 6.68
CA ARG A 296 -21.37 -0.76 6.66
C ARG A 296 -21.92 -2.14 6.35
N VAL A 297 -22.99 -2.52 7.04
CA VAL A 297 -23.69 -3.81 6.91
C VAL A 297 -25.15 -3.58 6.53
N ALA A 298 -25.50 -3.91 5.30
CA ALA A 298 -26.88 -3.97 4.86
C ALA A 298 -27.47 -5.36 5.16
N THR A 299 -28.72 -5.39 5.64
CA THR A 299 -29.42 -6.65 5.92
C THR A 299 -30.90 -6.58 5.57
N THR A 300 -31.46 -7.69 5.11
CA THR A 300 -32.91 -7.87 4.93
C THR A 300 -33.65 -8.11 6.25
N SER A 301 -32.93 -8.44 7.33
CA SER A 301 -33.49 -8.60 8.67
C SER A 301 -33.69 -7.25 9.36
N THR A 302 -34.71 -7.14 10.22
CA THR A 302 -34.97 -5.90 10.96
C THR A 302 -33.98 -5.61 12.09
N THR A 303 -33.06 -6.53 12.43
CA THR A 303 -32.07 -6.33 13.50
C THR A 303 -30.78 -7.11 13.28
N LEU A 304 -29.70 -6.42 12.89
CA LEU A 304 -28.32 -6.96 12.92
C LEU A 304 -27.95 -7.50 14.32
N THR A 305 -28.55 -6.93 15.38
CA THR A 305 -28.41 -7.37 16.78
C THR A 305 -28.62 -8.86 17.00
N ASN A 306 -29.46 -9.52 16.19
CA ASN A 306 -29.76 -10.95 16.37
C ASN A 306 -29.04 -11.82 15.34
N MET A 307 -28.06 -11.29 14.62
CA MET A 307 -27.32 -12.00 13.57
C MET A 307 -25.85 -12.09 13.93
N VAL A 308 -25.15 -10.96 13.93
CA VAL A 308 -23.69 -10.90 14.14
C VAL A 308 -23.37 -10.73 15.61
N ARG A 309 -22.37 -11.47 16.09
CA ARG A 309 -21.87 -11.43 17.47
C ARG A 309 -20.63 -10.57 17.59
N THR A 310 -19.56 -10.92 16.88
CA THR A 310 -18.30 -10.16 16.80
C THR A 310 -17.97 -9.86 15.34
N ALA A 311 -17.16 -8.83 15.14
CA ALA A 311 -16.53 -8.51 13.87
C ALA A 311 -15.06 -8.23 14.15
N THR A 312 -14.20 -8.71 13.26
CA THR A 312 -12.74 -8.57 13.34
C THR A 312 -12.24 -8.15 11.97
N LEU A 313 -11.35 -7.17 11.93
CA LEU A 313 -10.62 -6.77 10.74
C LEU A 313 -9.23 -7.40 10.82
N VAL A 314 -8.78 -8.04 9.75
CA VAL A 314 -7.45 -8.63 9.65
C VAL A 314 -6.68 -7.92 8.55
N VAL A 315 -5.51 -7.39 8.88
CA VAL A 315 -4.61 -6.68 7.95
C VAL A 315 -3.18 -7.16 8.19
N ASP A 316 -2.52 -7.67 7.14
CA ASP A 316 -1.19 -8.33 7.22
C ASP A 316 -1.05 -9.38 8.35
N GLY A 317 -2.17 -9.99 8.75
CA GLY A 317 -2.23 -11.00 9.82
C GLY A 317 -2.30 -10.45 11.24
N ASP A 318 -2.45 -9.13 11.42
CA ASP A 318 -2.83 -8.50 12.68
C ASP A 318 -4.35 -8.32 12.76
N ASP A 319 -4.92 -8.58 13.94
CA ASP A 319 -6.37 -8.58 14.19
C ASP A 319 -6.81 -7.33 14.96
N TYR A 320 -7.90 -6.71 14.51
CA TYR A 320 -8.53 -5.53 15.11
C TYR A 320 -10.00 -5.81 15.45
N ASP A 321 -10.38 -5.64 16.72
CA ASP A 321 -11.75 -5.86 17.19
C ASP A 321 -12.66 -4.70 16.75
N GLY A 322 -13.78 -5.01 16.08
CA GLY A 322 -14.77 -4.00 15.68
C GLY A 322 -15.88 -3.78 16.71
N ASP A 323 -16.27 -2.52 16.94
CA ASP A 323 -17.49 -2.17 17.69
C ASP A 323 -18.71 -2.15 16.76
N ILE A 324 -19.70 -3.01 17.05
CA ILE A 324 -20.88 -3.16 16.20
C ILE A 324 -21.99 -2.24 16.69
N ASN A 325 -22.24 -1.17 15.94
CA ASN A 325 -23.40 -0.34 16.11
C ASN A 325 -24.63 -0.99 15.47
N TYR A 326 -25.31 -1.83 16.25
CA TYR A 326 -26.51 -2.55 15.78
C TYR A 326 -27.69 -1.66 15.37
N SER A 327 -27.65 -0.35 15.67
CA SER A 327 -28.73 0.58 15.32
C SER A 327 -28.54 1.21 13.95
N THR A 328 -27.29 1.41 13.53
CA THR A 328 -26.92 1.97 12.22
C THR A 328 -26.52 0.87 11.23
N GLY A 329 -26.10 -0.29 11.72
CA GLY A 329 -25.52 -1.35 10.89
C GLY A 329 -24.09 -1.01 10.47
N GLU A 330 -23.32 -0.42 11.38
CA GLU A 330 -21.94 0.02 11.16
C GLU A 330 -21.04 -0.73 12.14
N ILE A 331 -19.86 -1.12 11.67
CA ILE A 331 -18.81 -1.76 12.46
C ILE A 331 -17.63 -0.79 12.44
N GLU A 332 -17.30 -0.23 13.59
CA GLU A 332 -16.23 0.77 13.75
C GLU A 332 -14.97 0.07 14.26
N PHE A 333 -13.85 0.25 13.57
CA PHE A 333 -12.51 -0.18 13.96
C PHE A 333 -11.70 1.08 14.25
N GLU A 334 -11.60 1.42 15.54
CA GLU A 334 -10.91 2.63 16.02
C GLU A 334 -9.46 2.32 16.41
N ASP A 335 -8.57 3.29 16.28
CA ASP A 335 -7.14 3.22 16.68
C ASP A 335 -6.40 2.01 16.05
N ILE A 336 -6.59 1.75 14.75
CA ILE A 336 -5.96 0.59 14.08
C ILE A 336 -4.48 0.83 13.73
N ASP A 337 -4.06 2.09 13.56
CA ASP A 337 -2.70 2.51 13.25
C ASP A 337 -2.03 1.64 12.14
N VAL A 338 -2.72 1.45 11.02
CA VAL A 338 -2.23 0.62 9.89
C VAL A 338 -1.48 1.50 8.90
N GLU A 339 -0.17 1.29 8.76
CA GLU A 339 0.67 1.98 7.80
C GLU A 339 0.62 1.29 6.42
N ILE A 340 0.23 2.02 5.38
CA ILE A 340 0.35 1.63 3.98
C ILE A 340 1.52 2.38 3.37
N GLY A 341 2.53 1.64 2.91
CA GLY A 341 3.70 2.24 2.27
C GLY A 341 3.36 2.99 0.98
N GLY A 342 4.23 3.91 0.58
CA GLY A 342 4.11 4.57 -0.72
C GLY A 342 4.13 3.56 -1.87
N ASP A 343 3.27 3.77 -2.87
CA ASP A 343 3.01 2.88 -4.01
C ASP A 343 2.58 1.44 -3.63
N ASP A 344 2.24 1.16 -2.36
CA ASP A 344 1.85 -0.16 -1.88
C ASP A 344 0.31 -0.35 -1.83
N GLU A 345 -0.11 -1.61 -1.88
CA GLU A 345 -1.51 -2.05 -1.79
C GLU A 345 -1.65 -3.11 -0.69
N MET A 346 -2.69 -2.99 0.14
CA MET A 346 -3.00 -3.92 1.21
C MET A 346 -4.44 -4.41 1.13
N ALA A 347 -4.64 -5.70 1.42
CA ALA A 347 -5.94 -6.32 1.55
C ALA A 347 -6.43 -6.23 3.01
N PHE A 348 -7.69 -5.86 3.17
CA PHE A 348 -8.40 -5.71 4.43
C PHE A 348 -9.49 -6.78 4.50
N GLU A 349 -9.32 -7.75 5.38
CA GLU A 349 -10.23 -8.89 5.53
C GLU A 349 -11.17 -8.67 6.71
N VAL A 350 -12.48 -8.63 6.46
CA VAL A 350 -13.52 -8.54 7.49
C VAL A 350 -14.05 -9.93 7.79
N MET A 351 -13.89 -10.33 9.05
CA MET A 351 -14.41 -11.58 9.60
C MET A 351 -15.54 -11.31 10.58
N VAL A 352 -16.53 -12.20 10.63
CA VAL A 352 -17.64 -12.11 11.61
C VAL A 352 -17.96 -13.47 12.23
N THR A 353 -18.39 -13.45 13.48
CA THR A 353 -19.09 -14.60 14.09
C THR A 353 -20.58 -14.34 14.14
N LEU A 354 -21.37 -15.40 13.99
CA LEU A 354 -22.81 -15.36 14.17
C LEU A 354 -23.21 -15.71 15.60
N LYS A 355 -24.29 -15.09 16.06
CA LYS A 355 -24.94 -15.48 17.32
C LYS A 355 -25.55 -16.86 17.18
N GLN A 356 -25.53 -17.62 18.28
CA GLN A 356 -26.35 -18.83 18.39
C GLN A 356 -27.81 -18.52 18.03
N ASN A 357 -28.46 -19.39 17.26
CA ASN A 357 -29.81 -19.19 16.72
C ASN A 357 -29.99 -17.82 16.03
N ALA A 358 -29.00 -17.41 15.21
CA ALA A 358 -29.07 -16.16 14.47
C ALA A 358 -30.39 -16.07 13.68
N THR A 359 -30.94 -14.85 13.59
CA THR A 359 -32.16 -14.64 12.80
C THR A 359 -31.83 -14.80 11.31
N PRO A 360 -32.51 -15.71 10.57
CA PRO A 360 -32.26 -15.86 9.15
C PRO A 360 -32.52 -14.57 8.38
N GLY A 361 -31.68 -14.31 7.38
CA GLY A 361 -31.69 -13.07 6.61
C GLY A 361 -30.44 -12.97 5.75
N THR A 362 -30.20 -11.83 5.14
CA THR A 362 -29.00 -11.59 4.32
C THR A 362 -28.08 -10.54 4.95
N LEU A 363 -26.80 -10.58 4.63
CA LEU A 363 -25.78 -9.62 5.02
C LEU A 363 -24.99 -9.22 3.76
N VAL A 364 -24.79 -7.91 3.55
CA VAL A 364 -23.91 -7.33 2.53
C VAL A 364 -23.04 -6.30 3.23
N PHE A 365 -21.72 -6.41 3.04
CA PHE A 365 -20.74 -5.52 3.66
C PHE A 365 -20.21 -4.53 2.62
N SER A 366 -19.91 -3.31 3.05
CA SER A 366 -19.38 -2.28 2.15
C SER A 366 -18.56 -1.25 2.91
N VAL A 367 -17.59 -0.66 2.20
CA VAL A 367 -16.78 0.46 2.65
C VAL A 367 -16.80 1.55 1.57
N ALA A 368 -16.91 2.80 1.97
CA ALA A 368 -16.77 3.97 1.11
C ALA A 368 -15.65 4.87 1.63
N ASN A 369 -15.22 5.83 0.80
CA ASN A 369 -14.16 6.75 1.18
C ASN A 369 -14.40 7.55 2.47
N ALA A 370 -15.66 7.85 2.80
CA ALA A 370 -16.01 8.56 4.03
C ALA A 370 -16.01 7.67 5.28
N ASP A 371 -15.71 6.37 5.11
CA ASP A 371 -15.64 5.39 6.18
C ASP A 371 -14.17 5.07 6.57
N VAL A 372 -13.19 5.80 6.03
CA VAL A 372 -11.76 5.61 6.29
C VAL A 372 -11.17 6.96 6.67
N ASP A 373 -10.59 7.05 7.86
CA ASP A 373 -9.81 8.20 8.29
C ASP A 373 -8.32 7.82 8.23
N ALA A 374 -7.52 8.65 7.56
CA ALA A 374 -6.11 8.38 7.33
C ALA A 374 -5.31 9.68 7.30
N GLU A 375 -4.04 9.61 7.67
CA GLU A 375 -3.11 10.75 7.75
C GLU A 375 -1.72 10.36 7.22
N GLY A 376 -0.96 11.33 6.70
CA GLY A 376 0.42 11.08 6.29
C GLY A 376 1.30 10.76 7.51
N VAL A 377 2.20 9.77 7.42
CA VAL A 377 2.97 9.30 8.59
C VAL A 377 3.90 10.38 9.17
N ASN A 378 4.50 11.21 8.32
CA ASN A 378 5.40 12.28 8.74
C ASN A 378 4.66 13.60 9.00
N SER A 379 3.60 13.78 8.23
CA SER A 379 2.73 14.95 8.12
C SER A 379 1.77 15.11 9.30
N GLY A 380 0.99 14.07 9.58
CA GLY A 380 -0.20 14.15 10.43
C GLY A 380 -1.37 14.92 9.81
N ASP A 381 -1.26 15.39 8.56
CA ASP A 381 -2.38 15.91 7.80
C ASP A 381 -3.20 14.77 7.17
N ASP A 382 -4.50 15.05 7.00
CA ASP A 382 -5.46 14.12 6.40
C ASP A 382 -5.01 13.69 4.99
N ALA A 383 -4.99 12.37 4.76
CA ALA A 383 -4.77 11.78 3.44
C ALA A 383 -6.02 11.92 2.56
N ASP A 384 -5.83 12.00 1.24
CA ASP A 384 -6.94 11.94 0.31
C ASP A 384 -7.45 10.49 0.22
N VAL A 385 -8.75 10.26 0.43
CA VAL A 385 -9.35 8.94 0.30
C VAL A 385 -10.42 8.92 -0.79
N SER A 386 -10.33 7.95 -1.69
CA SER A 386 -11.24 7.77 -2.81
C SER A 386 -11.66 6.30 -3.00
N GLY A 387 -12.70 6.09 -3.81
CA GLY A 387 -13.18 4.75 -4.13
C GLY A 387 -14.22 4.21 -3.15
N SER A 388 -14.56 2.93 -3.34
CA SER A 388 -15.52 2.18 -2.55
C SER A 388 -15.48 0.71 -2.94
N ALA A 389 -15.80 -0.17 -2.01
CA ALA A 389 -15.98 -1.59 -2.26
C ALA A 389 -17.29 -2.08 -1.63
N THR A 390 -17.89 -3.11 -2.22
CA THR A 390 -19.10 -3.76 -1.71
C THR A 390 -18.95 -5.24 -1.99
N GLY A 391 -19.09 -6.06 -0.95
CA GLY A 391 -19.00 -7.50 -1.05
C GLY A 391 -20.31 -8.14 -1.49
N GLU A 392 -20.29 -9.47 -1.56
CA GLU A 392 -21.43 -10.27 -2.02
C GLU A 392 -22.54 -10.42 -0.96
N GLU A 393 -23.74 -10.81 -1.41
CA GLU A 393 -24.88 -11.06 -0.51
C GLU A 393 -24.78 -12.45 0.14
N HIS A 394 -24.36 -12.50 1.39
CA HIS A 394 -24.36 -13.71 2.20
C HIS A 394 -25.73 -13.97 2.83
N THR A 395 -26.11 -15.24 2.94
CA THR A 395 -27.36 -15.67 3.60
C THR A 395 -27.04 -16.27 4.97
N VAL A 396 -27.67 -15.75 6.03
CA VAL A 396 -27.64 -16.36 7.36
C VAL A 396 -28.78 -17.37 7.48
N ALA A 397 -28.45 -18.60 7.89
CA ALA A 397 -29.40 -19.68 8.12
C ALA A 397 -28.99 -20.56 9.32
N LEU A 398 -29.88 -21.45 9.77
CA LEU A 398 -29.58 -22.44 10.81
C LEU A 398 -29.12 -23.78 10.24
N THR A 399 -29.46 -24.06 8.99
CA THR A 399 -29.07 -25.23 8.20
C THR A 399 -28.70 -24.77 6.80
N GLY A 400 -27.83 -25.50 6.11
CA GLY A 400 -27.33 -25.01 4.84
C GLY A 400 -26.59 -26.03 4.00
N ILE A 401 -26.11 -25.56 2.86
CA ILE A 401 -25.10 -26.24 2.05
C ILE A 401 -23.99 -25.26 1.71
N ALA A 402 -22.76 -25.75 1.62
CA ALA A 402 -21.67 -25.08 0.91
C ALA A 402 -21.55 -25.70 -0.49
N VAL A 403 -21.31 -24.87 -1.50
CA VAL A 403 -21.15 -25.29 -2.90
C VAL A 403 -19.80 -24.78 -3.39
N GLU A 404 -18.96 -25.69 -3.88
CA GLU A 404 -17.62 -25.35 -4.38
C GLU A 404 -17.42 -25.86 -5.81
N ALA A 405 -16.90 -25.02 -6.71
CA ALA A 405 -16.61 -25.44 -8.08
C ALA A 405 -15.43 -26.42 -8.12
N VAL A 406 -15.57 -27.49 -8.92
CA VAL A 406 -14.51 -28.51 -9.08
C VAL A 406 -13.87 -28.41 -10.47
N SER A 407 -14.70 -28.35 -11.52
CA SER A 407 -14.20 -28.22 -12.89
C SER A 407 -15.32 -27.98 -13.89
N THR A 408 -15.02 -27.26 -14.96
CA THR A 408 -15.87 -27.17 -16.15
C THR A 408 -15.20 -27.84 -17.35
N ALA A 409 -16.03 -28.34 -18.29
CA ALA A 409 -15.55 -28.95 -19.53
C ALA A 409 -16.61 -28.90 -20.63
N GLN A 410 -16.16 -28.76 -21.86
CA GLN A 410 -17.04 -28.62 -23.03
C GLN A 410 -16.45 -29.33 -24.24
N THR A 411 -17.33 -29.94 -25.04
CA THR A 411 -16.95 -30.64 -26.27
C THR A 411 -17.97 -30.40 -27.36
N VAL A 412 -17.50 -30.34 -28.62
CA VAL A 412 -18.37 -30.32 -29.80
C VAL A 412 -18.23 -31.64 -30.54
N VAL A 413 -19.36 -32.24 -30.90
CA VAL A 413 -19.42 -33.46 -31.70
C VAL A 413 -20.18 -33.17 -32.99
N THR A 414 -19.60 -33.56 -34.13
CA THR A 414 -20.26 -33.56 -35.45
C THR A 414 -20.42 -35.01 -35.94
N PRO A 415 -21.56 -35.67 -35.68
CA PRO A 415 -21.84 -37.03 -36.15
C PRO A 415 -22.05 -37.03 -37.67
N GLY A 416 -21.10 -37.60 -38.42
CA GLY A 416 -21.16 -37.62 -39.88
C GLY A 416 -20.58 -36.36 -40.54
N ASN A 417 -20.67 -36.26 -41.87
CA ASN A 417 -20.07 -35.17 -42.65
C ASN A 417 -21.02 -33.98 -42.86
N SER A 418 -22.03 -33.78 -42.00
CA SER A 418 -23.03 -32.72 -42.13
C SER A 418 -23.05 -31.82 -40.89
N ALA A 419 -22.96 -30.50 -41.10
CA ALA A 419 -22.98 -29.50 -40.03
C ALA A 419 -24.28 -29.53 -39.19
N SER A 420 -25.41 -29.92 -39.80
CA SER A 420 -26.74 -30.00 -39.19
C SER A 420 -26.92 -31.09 -38.13
N ASP A 421 -25.93 -31.95 -37.93
CA ASP A 421 -25.96 -32.99 -36.89
C ASP A 421 -25.08 -32.58 -35.67
N THR A 422 -24.47 -31.39 -35.69
CA THR A 422 -23.51 -30.95 -34.67
C THR A 422 -24.22 -30.60 -33.35
N TYR A 423 -23.70 -31.12 -32.25
CA TYR A 423 -24.13 -30.80 -30.89
C TYR A 423 -22.93 -30.52 -29.98
N GLY A 424 -23.17 -29.75 -28.92
CA GLY A 424 -22.22 -29.49 -27.84
C GLY A 424 -22.61 -30.25 -26.58
N THR A 425 -21.63 -30.68 -25.80
CA THR A 425 -21.83 -31.20 -24.44
C THR A 425 -20.99 -30.37 -23.49
N PHE A 426 -21.64 -29.87 -22.44
CA PHE A 426 -21.12 -28.99 -21.40
C PHE A 426 -21.26 -29.71 -20.08
N THR A 427 -20.20 -29.73 -19.28
CA THR A 427 -20.12 -30.43 -18.00
C THR A 427 -19.63 -29.47 -16.95
N ILE A 428 -20.37 -29.33 -15.86
CA ILE A 428 -19.97 -28.57 -14.68
C ILE A 428 -19.96 -29.56 -13.52
N LYS A 429 -18.83 -29.61 -12.81
CA LYS A 429 -18.67 -30.38 -11.58
C LYS A 429 -18.49 -29.43 -10.42
N PHE A 430 -19.18 -29.73 -9.35
CA PHE A 430 -19.16 -28.97 -8.11
C PHE A 430 -19.35 -29.92 -6.94
N ASP A 431 -18.76 -29.60 -5.80
CA ASP A 431 -18.93 -30.31 -4.55
C ASP A 431 -20.00 -29.62 -3.72
N VAL A 432 -20.80 -30.42 -3.01
CA VAL A 432 -21.78 -29.92 -2.05
C VAL A 432 -21.50 -30.54 -0.69
N THR A 433 -21.36 -29.70 0.33
CA THR A 433 -21.23 -30.10 1.73
C THR A 433 -22.48 -29.72 2.51
N ALA A 434 -23.07 -30.66 3.24
CA ALA A 434 -24.22 -30.37 4.08
C ALA A 434 -23.80 -29.79 5.43
N LEU A 435 -24.45 -28.72 5.87
CA LEU A 435 -24.12 -27.96 7.08
C LEU A 435 -25.25 -28.09 8.11
N GLU A 436 -24.89 -28.46 9.34
CA GLU A 436 -25.77 -28.70 10.50
C GLU A 436 -26.81 -29.84 10.38
N GLU A 437 -27.35 -30.12 9.20
CA GLU A 437 -28.31 -31.21 8.96
C GLU A 437 -28.05 -31.89 7.60
N ASP A 438 -28.70 -33.02 7.34
CA ASP A 438 -28.66 -33.69 6.03
C ASP A 438 -29.30 -32.80 4.94
N ALA A 439 -28.69 -32.76 3.76
CA ALA A 439 -29.20 -32.00 2.61
C ALA A 439 -29.74 -32.92 1.50
N TYR A 440 -30.99 -32.68 1.11
CA TYR A 440 -31.69 -33.43 0.06
C TYR A 440 -31.81 -32.57 -1.21
N ILE A 441 -30.99 -32.90 -2.22
CA ILE A 441 -30.98 -32.21 -3.52
C ILE A 441 -31.75 -33.04 -4.53
N ALA A 442 -32.79 -32.48 -5.17
CA ALA A 442 -33.57 -33.23 -6.15
C ALA A 442 -32.70 -33.71 -7.32
N SER A 443 -32.92 -34.93 -7.82
CA SER A 443 -32.09 -35.50 -8.90
C SER A 443 -32.37 -34.91 -10.29
N THR A 444 -33.22 -33.89 -10.34
CA THR A 444 -33.74 -33.23 -11.54
C THR A 444 -33.03 -31.90 -11.76
N THR A 445 -32.99 -31.46 -13.01
CA THR A 445 -32.41 -30.18 -13.39
C THR A 445 -33.23 -29.57 -14.52
N ASP A 446 -33.30 -28.25 -14.55
CA ASP A 446 -33.94 -27.49 -15.63
C ASP A 446 -33.22 -26.15 -15.83
N ASN A 447 -33.55 -25.43 -16.90
CA ASN A 447 -33.03 -24.08 -17.15
C ASN A 447 -33.98 -22.98 -16.65
N VAL A 448 -34.98 -23.36 -15.84
CA VAL A 448 -35.97 -22.49 -15.22
C VAL A 448 -36.27 -23.05 -13.83
N LEU A 449 -36.20 -22.20 -12.80
CA LEU A 449 -36.60 -22.59 -11.45
C LEU A 449 -38.13 -22.74 -11.38
N ALA A 450 -38.62 -23.96 -11.17
CA ALA A 450 -40.05 -24.29 -11.10
C ALA A 450 -40.45 -25.03 -9.81
N GLY A 451 -39.50 -25.22 -8.88
CA GLY A 451 -39.76 -25.82 -7.57
C GLY A 451 -39.55 -27.34 -7.51
N LEU A 452 -38.91 -27.92 -8.53
CA LEU A 452 -38.72 -29.37 -8.62
C LEU A 452 -37.27 -29.75 -8.94
N GLU A 453 -36.41 -28.77 -9.24
CA GLU A 453 -35.07 -28.95 -9.77
C GLU A 453 -34.05 -28.85 -8.65
N GLY A 454 -33.17 -29.84 -8.50
CA GLY A 454 -32.05 -29.73 -7.56
C GLY A 454 -30.98 -28.78 -8.04
N VAL A 455 -30.86 -28.58 -9.37
CA VAL A 455 -30.04 -27.50 -9.93
C VAL A 455 -30.69 -26.81 -11.12
N VAL A 456 -30.46 -25.50 -11.21
CA VAL A 456 -30.86 -24.66 -12.33
C VAL A 456 -29.63 -24.13 -13.06
N TYR A 457 -29.69 -24.09 -14.38
CA TYR A 457 -28.62 -23.61 -15.24
C TYR A 457 -29.11 -22.59 -16.27
N THR A 458 -28.21 -21.76 -16.76
CA THR A 458 -28.46 -20.87 -17.89
C THR A 458 -27.65 -21.33 -19.10
N VAL A 459 -28.21 -21.16 -20.29
CA VAL A 459 -27.49 -21.33 -21.56
C VAL A 459 -27.29 -19.95 -22.17
N LEU A 460 -26.04 -19.57 -22.42
CA LEU A 460 -25.73 -18.36 -23.16
C LEU A 460 -25.55 -18.72 -24.65
N GLN A 461 -26.15 -17.92 -25.54
CA GLN A 461 -25.91 -17.95 -26.97
C GLN A 461 -25.36 -16.59 -27.41
N ASP A 462 -24.14 -16.57 -27.93
CA ASP A 462 -23.42 -15.36 -28.35
C ASP A 462 -23.41 -14.28 -27.25
N GLY A 463 -23.18 -14.71 -25.99
CA GLY A 463 -23.12 -13.84 -24.81
C GLY A 463 -24.47 -13.37 -24.28
N SER A 464 -25.59 -13.99 -24.69
CA SER A 464 -26.94 -13.65 -24.20
C SER A 464 -27.72 -14.87 -23.77
N ALA A 465 -28.42 -14.79 -22.63
CA ALA A 465 -29.25 -15.87 -22.12
C ALA A 465 -30.29 -16.34 -23.15
N SER A 466 -30.31 -17.65 -23.42
CA SER A 466 -31.20 -18.32 -24.35
C SER A 466 -32.12 -19.27 -23.62
N THR A 467 -33.42 -19.05 -23.75
CA THR A 467 -34.47 -19.91 -23.16
C THR A 467 -35.01 -20.95 -24.16
N THR A 468 -34.49 -20.97 -25.39
CA THR A 468 -34.96 -21.86 -26.46
C THR A 468 -33.77 -22.54 -27.13
N PHE A 469 -33.49 -23.77 -26.73
CA PHE A 469 -32.48 -24.62 -27.34
C PHE A 469 -33.01 -26.05 -27.44
N GLY A 470 -32.59 -26.78 -28.48
CA GLY A 470 -32.79 -28.22 -28.52
C GLY A 470 -31.73 -28.89 -27.65
N GLY A 471 -32.09 -29.90 -26.85
CA GLY A 471 -31.11 -30.53 -25.98
C GLY A 471 -31.70 -31.38 -24.86
N SER A 472 -30.83 -31.75 -23.92
CA SER A 472 -31.16 -32.41 -22.66
C SER A 472 -30.13 -32.07 -21.59
N ALA A 473 -30.55 -32.00 -20.34
CA ALA A 473 -29.65 -31.91 -19.19
C ALA A 473 -29.84 -33.12 -18.27
N VAL A 474 -28.76 -33.53 -17.61
CA VAL A 474 -28.76 -34.62 -16.61
C VAL A 474 -27.90 -34.19 -15.44
N LEU A 475 -28.41 -34.41 -14.23
CA LEU A 475 -27.65 -34.28 -12.99
C LEU A 475 -27.29 -35.68 -12.46
N SER A 476 -26.07 -35.83 -11.99
CA SER A 476 -25.58 -37.03 -11.29
C SER A 476 -24.74 -36.63 -10.09
N SER A 477 -24.62 -37.52 -9.11
CA SER A 477 -23.83 -37.28 -7.90
C SER A 477 -23.14 -38.57 -7.43
N THR A 478 -22.13 -38.41 -6.57
CA THR A 478 -21.54 -39.50 -5.78
C THR A 478 -22.41 -39.90 -4.58
N ALA A 479 -23.33 -39.02 -4.18
CA ALA A 479 -24.28 -39.20 -3.09
C ALA A 479 -25.18 -40.44 -3.23
N ASP A 480 -25.63 -40.96 -2.09
CA ASP A 480 -26.72 -41.92 -2.04
C ASP A 480 -28.04 -41.29 -2.52
N THR A 481 -28.99 -42.13 -2.95
CA THR A 481 -30.28 -41.65 -3.49
C THR A 481 -31.46 -42.16 -2.69
N GLU A 482 -32.35 -41.24 -2.33
CA GLU A 482 -33.61 -41.53 -1.65
C GLU A 482 -34.76 -40.79 -2.33
N SER A 483 -35.80 -41.52 -2.74
CA SER A 483 -37.07 -40.95 -3.21
C SER A 483 -36.99 -39.89 -4.33
N GLY A 484 -35.93 -39.90 -5.15
CA GLY A 484 -35.70 -38.91 -6.21
C GLY A 484 -34.79 -37.74 -5.81
N PHE A 485 -34.12 -37.86 -4.67
CA PHE A 485 -33.14 -36.91 -4.15
C PHE A 485 -31.78 -37.59 -4.01
N PHE A 486 -30.73 -36.81 -4.18
CA PHE A 486 -29.39 -37.08 -3.70
C PHE A 486 -29.32 -36.64 -2.24
N VAL A 487 -28.81 -37.50 -1.37
CA VAL A 487 -28.70 -37.24 0.07
C VAL A 487 -27.23 -36.97 0.40
N VAL A 488 -26.95 -35.77 0.87
CA VAL A 488 -25.64 -35.39 1.42
C VAL A 488 -25.80 -35.42 2.93
N ASP A 489 -25.19 -36.43 3.57
CA ASP A 489 -25.26 -36.58 5.03
C ASP A 489 -24.57 -35.38 5.71
N GLN A 490 -25.03 -35.00 6.90
CA GLN A 490 -24.48 -33.88 7.67
C GLN A 490 -22.95 -33.94 7.77
N GLY A 491 -22.28 -32.87 7.33
CA GLY A 491 -20.82 -32.71 7.38
C GLY A 491 -20.05 -33.50 6.32
N ASP A 492 -20.73 -34.33 5.51
CA ASP A 492 -20.13 -35.00 4.36
C ASP A 492 -20.19 -34.11 3.11
N THR A 493 -19.26 -34.35 2.18
CA THR A 493 -19.16 -33.67 0.89
C THR A 493 -19.39 -34.66 -0.24
N GLU A 494 -20.28 -34.32 -1.17
CA GLU A 494 -20.60 -35.13 -2.34
C GLU A 494 -20.40 -34.35 -3.64
N THR A 495 -19.79 -34.99 -4.66
CA THR A 495 -19.53 -34.38 -5.96
C THR A 495 -20.71 -34.55 -6.89
N PHE A 496 -21.23 -33.44 -7.38
CA PHE A 496 -22.27 -33.39 -8.40
C PHE A 496 -21.66 -33.13 -9.79
N THR A 497 -22.35 -33.61 -10.82
CA THR A 497 -21.98 -33.40 -12.22
C THR A 497 -23.23 -33.08 -13.01
N LEU A 498 -23.37 -31.81 -13.39
CA LEU A 498 -24.35 -31.34 -14.36
C LEU A 498 -23.80 -31.53 -15.76
N THR A 499 -24.52 -32.25 -16.62
CA THR A 499 -24.17 -32.42 -18.03
C THR A 499 -25.31 -31.90 -18.92
N VAL A 500 -25.05 -30.81 -19.63
CA VAL A 500 -25.97 -30.20 -20.59
C VAL A 500 -25.54 -30.54 -22.01
N THR A 501 -26.41 -31.16 -22.79
CA THR A 501 -26.18 -31.45 -24.21
C THR A 501 -27.06 -30.54 -25.06
N LEU A 502 -26.44 -29.66 -25.84
CA LEU A 502 -27.10 -28.70 -26.72
C LEU A 502 -27.04 -29.14 -28.18
N ASN A 503 -28.20 -29.25 -28.79
CA ASN A 503 -28.42 -29.43 -30.23
C ASN A 503 -29.24 -28.22 -30.74
N PRO A 504 -28.61 -27.03 -30.84
CA PRO A 504 -29.29 -25.78 -31.15
C PRO A 504 -29.82 -25.79 -32.59
N THR A 505 -30.94 -25.11 -32.87
CA THR A 505 -31.48 -25.01 -34.24
C THR A 505 -30.88 -23.87 -35.07
N VAL A 506 -30.01 -23.06 -34.46
CA VAL A 506 -29.32 -21.93 -35.06
C VAL A 506 -27.87 -22.00 -34.62
N ALA A 507 -26.95 -21.91 -35.57
CA ALA A 507 -25.53 -21.84 -35.27
C ALA A 507 -25.17 -20.62 -34.42
N GLY A 508 -24.21 -20.79 -33.53
CA GLY A 508 -23.79 -19.75 -32.58
C GLY A 508 -22.69 -20.25 -31.65
N THR A 509 -22.19 -19.35 -30.82
CA THR A 509 -21.29 -19.68 -29.72
C THR A 509 -22.12 -19.91 -28.48
N PHE A 510 -21.84 -21.00 -27.74
CA PHE A 510 -22.63 -21.40 -26.59
C PHE A 510 -21.75 -21.64 -25.36
N GLU A 511 -22.28 -21.26 -24.21
CA GLU A 511 -21.74 -21.48 -22.86
C GLU A 511 -22.90 -21.95 -21.96
N VAL A 512 -22.57 -22.59 -20.84
CA VAL A 512 -23.52 -23.03 -19.82
C VAL A 512 -23.00 -22.60 -18.45
N ASP A 513 -23.90 -22.04 -17.65
CA ASP A 513 -23.65 -21.55 -16.30
C ASP A 513 -24.54 -22.30 -15.32
N LEU A 514 -23.98 -22.80 -14.23
CA LEU A 514 -24.78 -23.24 -13.08
C LEU A 514 -25.23 -21.99 -12.31
N THR A 515 -26.53 -21.81 -12.10
CA THR A 515 -27.05 -20.59 -11.42
C THR A 515 -27.59 -20.87 -10.03
N THR A 516 -28.02 -22.10 -9.75
CA THR A 516 -28.76 -22.40 -8.53
C THR A 516 -28.59 -23.86 -8.14
N VAL A 517 -28.41 -24.10 -6.85
CA VAL A 517 -28.62 -25.40 -6.20
C VAL A 517 -29.80 -25.26 -5.23
N THR A 518 -30.75 -26.18 -5.27
CA THR A 518 -31.85 -26.23 -4.31
C THR A 518 -31.74 -27.47 -3.43
N PHE A 519 -32.09 -27.31 -2.16
CA PHE A 519 -32.03 -28.39 -1.19
C PHE A 519 -33.19 -28.31 -0.20
N ASN A 520 -33.45 -29.42 0.48
CA ASN A 520 -34.41 -29.54 1.58
C ASN A 520 -33.76 -30.32 2.74
N GLU A 521 -34.36 -30.25 3.92
CA GLU A 521 -33.98 -31.07 5.10
C GLU A 521 -34.60 -32.48 5.07
N ASP A 522 -35.50 -32.73 4.11
CA ASP A 522 -36.20 -33.99 3.90
C ASP A 522 -36.36 -34.26 2.40
N ALA A 523 -36.59 -35.52 2.01
CA ALA A 523 -36.85 -35.93 0.62
C ALA A 523 -38.26 -35.51 0.12
N ILE A 524 -38.54 -34.20 0.08
CA ILE A 524 -39.80 -33.59 -0.36
C ILE A 524 -39.55 -32.43 -1.34
N TYR A 525 -40.45 -32.23 -2.30
CA TYR A 525 -40.36 -31.18 -3.33
C TYR A 525 -41.06 -29.86 -2.93
N THR A 526 -41.20 -29.57 -1.64
CA THR A 526 -41.94 -28.39 -1.17
C THR A 526 -41.22 -27.73 -0.03
N GLY A 527 -41.03 -26.41 -0.12
CA GLY A 527 -40.32 -25.65 0.90
C GLY A 527 -38.81 -25.66 0.71
N GLU A 528 -38.34 -25.87 -0.52
CA GLU A 528 -36.92 -25.88 -0.85
C GLU A 528 -36.24 -24.56 -0.49
N THR A 529 -35.02 -24.69 0.01
CA THR A 529 -34.08 -23.59 0.17
C THR A 529 -33.28 -23.45 -1.12
N VAL A 530 -32.96 -22.21 -1.47
CA VAL A 530 -32.29 -21.86 -2.72
C VAL A 530 -30.89 -21.32 -2.39
N PHE A 531 -29.86 -22.00 -2.86
CA PHE A 531 -28.50 -21.49 -2.93
C PHE A 531 -28.29 -20.90 -4.34
N THR A 532 -28.05 -19.60 -4.42
CA THR A 532 -27.80 -18.91 -5.70
C THR A 532 -26.29 -18.81 -5.91
N ILE A 533 -25.83 -19.20 -7.09
CA ILE A 533 -24.44 -19.00 -7.50
C ILE A 533 -24.30 -17.56 -8.00
N ASP A 534 -23.23 -16.85 -7.61
CA ASP A 534 -22.99 -15.52 -8.14
C ASP A 534 -22.80 -15.59 -9.66
N SER A 535 -23.46 -14.68 -10.36
CA SER A 535 -23.38 -14.54 -11.80
C SER A 535 -22.05 -14.01 -12.32
N ASN A 536 -21.19 -13.45 -11.46
CA ASN A 536 -19.84 -13.03 -11.84
C ASN A 536 -18.78 -14.10 -11.61
N ASP A 537 -19.10 -15.17 -10.86
CA ASP A 537 -18.22 -16.31 -10.67
C ASP A 537 -18.17 -17.18 -11.93
N ASN A 538 -17.01 -17.14 -12.60
CA ASN A 538 -16.78 -17.87 -13.84
C ASN A 538 -16.35 -19.33 -13.61
N ASP A 539 -16.09 -19.76 -12.38
CA ASP A 539 -15.71 -21.14 -12.07
C ASP A 539 -16.88 -22.12 -12.26
N TYR A 540 -18.11 -21.60 -12.28
CA TYR A 540 -19.34 -22.32 -12.62
C TYR A 540 -19.77 -22.17 -14.09
N GLN A 541 -18.95 -21.50 -14.92
CA GLN A 541 -19.19 -21.28 -16.35
C GLN A 541 -18.25 -22.13 -17.22
N THR A 542 -18.79 -22.78 -18.26
CA THR A 542 -17.96 -23.45 -19.28
C THR A 542 -17.41 -22.47 -20.31
N ASP A 543 -16.22 -22.71 -20.87
CA ASP A 543 -15.74 -21.84 -21.97
C ASP A 543 -16.66 -21.89 -23.21
N PRO A 544 -16.67 -20.83 -24.02
CA PRO A 544 -17.47 -20.76 -25.24
C PRO A 544 -17.05 -21.80 -26.29
N ILE A 545 -18.04 -22.48 -26.87
CA ILE A 545 -17.86 -23.32 -28.07
C ILE A 545 -18.84 -22.99 -29.18
N TYR A 546 -18.31 -22.95 -30.41
CA TYR A 546 -19.13 -22.75 -31.61
C TYR A 546 -19.81 -24.06 -32.05
N ILE A 547 -21.14 -24.02 -32.19
CA ILE A 547 -21.95 -25.12 -32.71
C ILE A 547 -22.53 -24.70 -34.07
N ALA A 548 -22.24 -25.47 -35.12
CA ALA A 548 -22.44 -25.05 -36.51
C ALA A 548 -23.83 -25.37 -37.13
N ASN A 549 -24.81 -25.79 -36.31
CA ASN A 549 -26.05 -26.47 -36.71
C ASN A 549 -26.79 -25.84 -37.90
#